data_AF-A0A949XZA4-F1
#
_entry.id   AF-A0A949XZA4-F1
#
_cell.length_a   1.000
_cell.length_b   1.000
_cell.length_c   1.000
_cell.angle_alpha   90.00
_cell.angle_beta   90.00
_cell.angle_gamma   90.00
#
_symmetry.space_group_name_H-M   'P 1'
#
loop_
_entity.id
_entity.type
_entity.pdbx_description
1 polymer ?
#
loop_
_entity_poly.entity_id
_entity_poly.type
_entity_poly.pdbx_seq_one_letter_code
_entity_poly.pdbx_strand_id
1 'polypeptide(L)'
;MSDIWGRVLVREGVAVVGARGTPLGEVLDRLESGESPAHVVASLPLDAADLIAALGYAALGGEDATGPTLVQAAPRRPRLAPALSEGAWSEVLPSASRPMRLALAAGLFQVHDFWDASHEAAQRAGDLGERETSAYWHGIAHRREPDPGNASYWFRRVGRHPLFGRLASVAAPLLEAHDAALAARLIPGGVWDPSAFIDLCAGSRSGSALERLAVTLQRLEMKELLQATASPILP
;
A
#
# COMPACT_ATOMS: atom_id res chain seq x y z
N MET A 1 1.25 -18.42 -1.80
CA MET A 1 0.68 -17.11 -1.42
C MET A 1 0.05 -16.51 -2.65
N SER A 2 -1.22 -16.10 -2.59
CA SER A 2 -1.91 -15.48 -3.72
C SER A 2 -1.30 -14.11 -4.00
N ASP A 3 -0.56 -13.95 -5.09
CA ASP A 3 -0.12 -12.64 -5.57
C ASP A 3 -1.36 -11.84 -6.03
N ILE A 4 -1.66 -10.74 -5.34
CA ILE A 4 -2.79 -9.89 -5.71
C ILE A 4 -2.46 -9.04 -6.94
N TRP A 5 -1.19 -8.75 -7.20
CA TRP A 5 -0.81 -7.85 -8.30
C TRP A 5 -0.96 -8.49 -9.68
N GLY A 6 -0.79 -9.81 -9.77
CA GLY A 6 -1.05 -10.57 -11.00
C GLY A 6 -2.54 -10.65 -11.40
N ARG A 7 -3.46 -10.12 -10.58
CA ARG A 7 -4.90 -10.12 -10.84
C ARG A 7 -5.37 -8.96 -11.71
N VAL A 8 -4.52 -7.95 -11.92
CA VAL A 8 -4.80 -6.82 -12.80
C VAL A 8 -3.90 -6.90 -14.02
N LEU A 9 -4.50 -6.85 -15.21
CA LEU A 9 -3.80 -6.88 -16.48
C LEU A 9 -4.20 -5.67 -17.32
N VAL A 10 -3.32 -5.16 -18.16
CA VAL A 10 -3.65 -4.13 -19.15
C VAL A 10 -3.90 -4.80 -20.49
N ARG A 11 -5.12 -4.68 -21.02
CA ARG A 11 -5.54 -5.18 -22.34
C ARG A 11 -5.96 -4.00 -23.20
N GLU A 12 -5.26 -3.79 -24.32
CA GLU A 12 -5.58 -2.70 -25.26
C GLU A 12 -5.65 -1.32 -24.58
N GLY A 13 -4.77 -1.08 -23.59
CA GLY A 13 -4.73 0.17 -22.81
C GLY A 13 -5.75 0.26 -21.67
N VAL A 14 -6.60 -0.76 -21.48
CA VAL A 14 -7.59 -0.82 -20.40
C VAL A 14 -7.12 -1.79 -19.32
N ALA A 15 -7.06 -1.31 -18.07
CA ALA A 15 -6.83 -2.18 -16.93
C ALA A 15 -8.09 -3.03 -16.66
N VAL A 16 -7.90 -4.35 -16.56
CA VAL A 16 -8.95 -5.34 -16.27
C VAL A 16 -8.54 -6.21 -15.10
N VAL A 17 -9.52 -6.68 -14.33
CA VAL A 17 -9.32 -7.42 -13.08
C VAL A 17 -10.01 -8.78 -13.14
N GLY A 18 -9.36 -9.78 -12.55
CA GLY A 18 -9.90 -11.14 -12.39
C GLY A 18 -9.92 -11.93 -13.70
N ALA A 19 -10.29 -13.21 -13.61
CA ALA A 19 -10.18 -14.15 -14.73
C ALA A 19 -11.03 -13.78 -15.95
N ARG A 20 -12.22 -13.16 -15.73
CA ARG A 20 -13.11 -12.73 -16.81
C ARG A 20 -12.75 -11.35 -17.39
N GLY A 21 -11.74 -10.66 -16.83
CA GLY A 21 -11.28 -9.37 -17.33
C GLY A 21 -12.31 -8.25 -17.15
N THR A 22 -12.88 -8.13 -15.95
CA THR A 22 -13.77 -7.02 -15.61
C THR A 22 -13.01 -5.69 -15.72
N PRO A 23 -13.51 -4.68 -16.45
CA PRO A 23 -12.86 -3.38 -16.51
C PRO A 23 -12.66 -2.77 -15.11
N LEU A 24 -11.45 -2.32 -14.81
CA LEU A 24 -11.15 -1.69 -13.52
C LEU A 24 -12.05 -0.46 -13.27
N GLY A 25 -12.35 0.30 -14.33
CA GLY A 25 -13.27 1.44 -14.25
C GLY A 25 -14.66 1.05 -13.73
N GLU A 26 -15.21 -0.07 -14.20
CA GLU A 26 -16.52 -0.56 -13.73
C GLU A 26 -16.53 -0.86 -12.24
N VAL A 27 -15.46 -1.50 -11.74
CA VAL A 27 -15.31 -1.79 -10.30
C VAL A 27 -15.29 -0.50 -9.49
N LEU A 28 -14.49 0.49 -9.91
CA LEU A 28 -14.34 1.74 -9.19
C LEU A 28 -15.60 2.61 -9.24
N ASP A 29 -16.25 2.72 -10.40
CA ASP A 29 -17.47 3.52 -10.57
C ASP A 29 -18.60 2.99 -9.67
N ARG A 30 -18.70 1.67 -9.52
CA ARG A 30 -19.69 1.05 -8.62
C ARG A 30 -19.40 1.36 -7.16
N LEU A 31 -18.16 1.21 -6.70
CA LEU A 31 -17.77 1.57 -5.34
C LEU A 31 -17.98 3.08 -5.05
N GLU A 32 -17.64 3.95 -6.00
CA GLU A 32 -17.83 5.40 -5.87
C GLU A 32 -19.30 5.83 -5.95
N SER A 33 -20.18 4.97 -6.46
CA SER A 33 -21.64 5.14 -6.42
C SER A 33 -22.24 4.76 -5.06
N GLY A 34 -21.44 4.21 -4.14
CA GLY A 34 -21.83 3.80 -2.80
C GLY A 34 -22.19 2.32 -2.69
N GLU A 35 -21.96 1.53 -3.74
CA GLU A 35 -22.12 0.08 -3.67
C GLU A 35 -21.08 -0.55 -2.73
N SER A 36 -21.49 -1.54 -1.94
CA SER A 36 -20.60 -2.21 -0.99
C SER A 36 -19.60 -3.15 -1.71
N PRO A 37 -18.38 -3.33 -1.15
CA PRO A 37 -17.43 -4.36 -1.60
C PRO A 37 -18.06 -5.75 -1.78
N ALA A 38 -18.93 -6.16 -0.85
CA ALA A 38 -19.61 -7.45 -0.90
C ALA A 38 -20.55 -7.58 -2.10
N HIS A 39 -21.33 -6.54 -2.42
CA HIS A 39 -22.19 -6.55 -3.61
C HIS A 39 -21.39 -6.51 -4.91
N VAL A 40 -20.31 -5.74 -4.97
CA VAL A 40 -19.41 -5.72 -6.15
C VAL A 40 -18.82 -7.11 -6.39
N VAL A 41 -18.29 -7.77 -5.35
CA VAL A 41 -17.76 -9.14 -5.44
C VAL A 41 -18.85 -10.15 -5.82
N ALA A 42 -20.05 -10.06 -5.25
CA ALA A 42 -21.14 -11.00 -5.53
C ALA A 42 -21.73 -10.86 -6.95
N SER A 43 -21.71 -9.65 -7.50
CA SER A 43 -22.33 -9.36 -8.81
C SER A 43 -21.35 -9.45 -9.97
N LEU A 44 -20.04 -9.39 -9.71
CA LEU A 44 -18.98 -9.51 -10.70
C LEU A 44 -18.25 -10.85 -10.57
N PRO A 45 -17.50 -11.28 -11.60
CA PRO A 45 -16.59 -12.44 -11.56
C PRO A 45 -15.46 -12.42 -10.52
N LEU A 46 -15.53 -11.59 -9.49
CA LEU A 46 -14.38 -11.22 -8.67
C LEU A 46 -14.43 -11.94 -7.33
N ASP A 47 -13.26 -12.19 -6.76
CA ASP A 47 -13.12 -12.55 -5.35
C ASP A 47 -12.55 -11.38 -4.52
N ALA A 48 -12.31 -11.61 -3.23
CA ALA A 48 -11.74 -10.60 -2.34
C ALA A 48 -10.36 -10.10 -2.80
N ALA A 49 -9.52 -11.00 -3.30
CA ALA A 49 -8.17 -10.68 -3.74
C ALA A 49 -8.19 -9.86 -5.03
N ASP A 50 -9.12 -10.13 -5.95
CA ASP A 50 -9.38 -9.31 -7.12
C ASP A 50 -9.80 -7.88 -6.72
N LEU A 51 -10.68 -7.74 -5.72
CA LEU A 51 -11.12 -6.42 -5.29
C LEU A 51 -9.98 -5.62 -4.61
N ILE A 52 -9.16 -6.27 -3.77
CA ILE A 52 -7.97 -5.64 -3.18
C ILE A 52 -6.99 -5.23 -4.29
N ALA A 53 -6.77 -6.10 -5.29
CA ALA A 53 -5.91 -5.81 -6.43
C ALA A 53 -6.42 -4.61 -7.24
N ALA A 54 -7.73 -4.53 -7.50
CA ALA A 54 -8.37 -3.42 -8.19
C ALA A 54 -8.11 -2.09 -7.46
N LEU A 55 -8.38 -2.05 -6.17
CA LEU A 55 -8.21 -0.85 -5.34
C LEU A 55 -6.74 -0.46 -5.19
N GLY A 56 -5.84 -1.44 -5.00
CA GLY A 56 -4.40 -1.22 -4.95
C GLY A 56 -3.86 -0.68 -6.27
N TYR A 57 -4.24 -1.28 -7.41
CA TYR A 57 -3.82 -0.83 -8.73
C TYR A 57 -4.37 0.56 -9.07
N ALA A 58 -5.60 0.88 -8.66
CA ALA A 58 -6.16 2.22 -8.86
C ALA A 58 -5.33 3.33 -8.19
N ALA A 59 -4.69 3.03 -7.05
CA ALA A 59 -3.83 3.95 -6.32
C ALA A 59 -2.37 3.93 -6.80
N LEU A 60 -1.80 2.74 -6.90
CA LEU A 60 -0.37 2.53 -7.11
C LEU A 60 0.00 2.33 -8.59
N GLY A 61 -0.95 1.97 -9.45
CA GLY A 61 -0.74 1.74 -10.88
C GLY A 61 0.19 0.56 -11.20
N GLY A 62 0.58 0.48 -12.48
CA GLY A 62 1.51 -0.51 -13.01
C GLY A 62 2.99 -0.18 -12.74
N GLU A 63 3.89 -0.80 -13.47
CA GLU A 63 5.35 -0.64 -13.27
C GLU A 63 5.81 0.80 -13.44
N ASP A 64 5.32 1.48 -14.48
CA ASP A 64 5.69 2.85 -14.86
C ASP A 64 4.95 3.93 -14.06
N ALA A 65 4.07 3.55 -13.14
CA ALA A 65 3.32 4.53 -12.35
C ALA A 65 4.22 5.20 -11.30
N THR A 66 4.03 6.51 -11.11
CA THR A 66 4.74 7.28 -10.09
C THR A 66 4.27 6.90 -8.67
N GLY A 67 2.97 6.64 -8.48
CA GLY A 67 2.39 6.36 -7.16
C GLY A 67 2.13 7.62 -6.31
N PRO A 68 1.84 7.46 -5.00
CA PRO A 68 1.56 8.57 -4.08
C PRO A 68 2.80 9.43 -3.81
N THR A 69 2.60 10.74 -3.64
CA THR A 69 3.66 11.69 -3.30
C THR A 69 4.30 11.40 -1.93
N LEU A 70 5.54 11.87 -1.72
CA LEU A 70 6.23 11.69 -0.44
C LEU A 70 5.45 12.31 0.72
N VAL A 71 5.01 13.56 0.57
CA VAL A 71 4.12 14.21 1.54
C VAL A 71 2.68 13.87 1.18
N GLN A 72 1.83 13.67 2.20
CA GLN A 72 0.40 13.44 2.03
C GLN A 72 -0.26 14.51 1.14
N ALA A 73 -1.24 14.08 0.36
CA ALA A 73 -2.02 14.93 -0.53
C ALA A 73 -3.53 14.71 -0.30
N ALA A 74 -4.38 15.43 -1.02
CA ALA A 74 -5.81 15.14 -1.02
C ALA A 74 -6.08 13.82 -1.80
N PRO A 75 -7.01 12.96 -1.33
CA PRO A 75 -7.43 11.78 -2.07
C PRO A 75 -7.89 12.09 -3.49
N ARG A 76 -7.37 11.36 -4.47
CA ARG A 76 -7.76 11.51 -5.89
C ARG A 76 -9.18 11.01 -6.18
N ARG A 77 -9.66 10.04 -5.39
CA ARG A 77 -10.99 9.43 -5.48
C ARG A 77 -11.69 9.47 -4.12
N PRO A 78 -12.14 10.65 -3.64
CA PRO A 78 -12.66 10.81 -2.29
C PRO A 78 -13.91 9.96 -2.01
N ARG A 79 -14.68 9.59 -3.04
CA ARG A 79 -15.88 8.75 -2.91
C ARG A 79 -15.58 7.28 -2.61
N LEU A 80 -14.33 6.84 -2.73
CA LEU A 80 -13.95 5.48 -2.35
C LEU A 80 -13.91 5.27 -0.83
N ALA A 81 -13.84 6.32 -0.01
CA ALA A 81 -13.58 6.19 1.42
C ALA A 81 -14.48 5.17 2.14
N PRO A 82 -15.81 5.10 1.90
CA PRO A 82 -16.66 4.09 2.53
C PRO A 82 -16.25 2.65 2.20
N ALA A 83 -15.88 2.39 0.94
CA ALA A 83 -15.47 1.06 0.47
C ALA A 83 -14.11 0.61 1.01
N LEU A 84 -13.26 1.54 1.47
CA LEU A 84 -11.95 1.22 2.05
C LEU A 84 -12.02 0.93 3.56
N SER A 85 -13.12 1.30 4.22
CA SER A 85 -13.30 1.15 5.67
C SER A 85 -13.34 -0.32 6.11
N GLU A 86 -12.85 -0.64 7.32
CA GLU A 86 -12.82 -2.02 7.83
C GLU A 86 -14.20 -2.72 7.79
N GLY A 87 -15.26 -1.99 8.14
CA GLY A 87 -16.62 -2.53 8.15
C GLY A 87 -17.07 -3.04 6.77
N ALA A 88 -16.65 -2.36 5.70
CA ALA A 88 -16.99 -2.73 4.32
C ALA A 88 -16.38 -4.07 3.89
N TRP A 89 -15.33 -4.53 4.58
CA TRP A 89 -14.64 -5.81 4.31
C TRP A 89 -15.09 -6.96 5.19
N SER A 90 -15.98 -6.72 6.16
CA SER A 90 -16.42 -7.77 7.09
C SER A 90 -17.18 -8.91 6.41
N GLU A 91 -17.99 -8.58 5.39
CA GLU A 91 -18.72 -9.57 4.58
C GLU A 91 -17.86 -10.21 3.48
N VAL A 92 -16.89 -9.46 2.94
CA VAL A 92 -15.96 -9.96 1.91
C VAL A 92 -14.90 -10.91 2.52
N LEU A 93 -14.47 -10.63 3.75
CA LEU A 93 -13.45 -11.36 4.49
C LEU A 93 -13.98 -11.78 5.89
N PRO A 94 -14.99 -12.66 5.95
CA PRO A 94 -15.65 -13.02 7.21
C PRO A 94 -14.74 -13.82 8.15
N SER A 95 -13.77 -14.56 7.61
CA SER A 95 -12.80 -15.35 8.38
C SER A 95 -11.62 -14.52 8.92
N ALA A 96 -11.40 -13.32 8.38
CA ALA A 96 -10.35 -12.43 8.87
C ALA A 96 -10.74 -11.86 10.24
N SER A 97 -9.78 -11.79 11.16
CA SER A 97 -10.03 -11.10 12.44
C SER A 97 -10.19 -9.60 12.21
N ARG A 98 -10.94 -8.91 13.08
CA ARG A 98 -11.12 -7.45 13.01
C ARG A 98 -9.78 -6.68 12.98
N PRO A 99 -8.76 -7.02 13.79
CA PRO A 99 -7.46 -6.35 13.72
C PRO A 99 -6.79 -6.48 12.35
N MET A 100 -6.89 -7.65 11.71
CA MET A 100 -6.33 -7.84 10.37
C MET A 100 -7.08 -7.04 9.30
N ARG A 101 -8.41 -6.97 9.38
CA ARG A 101 -9.18 -6.12 8.45
C ARG A 101 -8.92 -4.63 8.67
N LEU A 102 -8.67 -4.20 9.90
CA LEU A 102 -8.23 -2.83 10.20
C LEU A 102 -6.86 -2.54 9.57
N ALA A 103 -5.92 -3.49 9.64
CA ALA A 103 -4.62 -3.35 8.98
C ALA A 103 -4.75 -3.27 7.45
N LEU A 104 -5.63 -4.08 6.84
CA LEU A 104 -5.97 -3.96 5.42
C LEU A 104 -6.55 -2.58 5.09
N ALA A 105 -7.53 -2.12 5.87
CA ALA A 105 -8.15 -0.81 5.69
C ALA A 105 -7.11 0.32 5.80
N ALA A 106 -6.18 0.23 6.76
CA ALA A 106 -5.08 1.18 6.89
C ALA A 106 -4.24 1.26 5.60
N GLY A 107 -3.82 0.13 5.06
CA GLY A 107 -3.09 0.07 3.80
C GLY A 107 -3.88 0.64 2.62
N LEU A 108 -5.16 0.27 2.48
CA LEU A 108 -6.04 0.77 1.42
C LEU A 108 -6.24 2.29 1.51
N PHE A 109 -6.51 2.82 2.70
CA PHE A 109 -6.59 4.27 2.91
C PHE A 109 -5.26 4.96 2.59
N GLN A 110 -4.14 4.39 3.03
CA GLN A 110 -2.82 4.98 2.89
C GLN A 110 -2.43 5.18 1.43
N VAL A 111 -2.65 4.17 0.58
CA VAL A 111 -2.30 4.25 -0.85
C VAL A 111 -3.20 5.23 -1.61
N HIS A 112 -4.40 5.51 -1.09
CA HIS A 112 -5.37 6.46 -1.65
C HIS A 112 -5.31 7.86 -1.02
N ASP A 113 -4.27 8.17 -0.25
CA ASP A 113 -4.06 9.47 0.40
C ASP A 113 -5.08 9.86 1.49
N PHE A 114 -5.84 8.89 2.01
CA PHE A 114 -6.70 9.11 3.18
C PHE A 114 -5.89 8.99 4.48
N TRP A 115 -5.01 9.97 4.73
CA TRP A 115 -4.07 9.91 5.84
C TRP A 115 -4.74 9.72 7.21
N ASP A 116 -5.73 10.53 7.56
CA ASP A 116 -6.42 10.44 8.87
C ASP A 116 -7.04 9.06 9.09
N ALA A 117 -7.76 8.55 8.08
CA ALA A 117 -8.44 7.26 8.14
C ALA A 117 -7.45 6.09 8.20
N SER A 118 -6.33 6.20 7.48
CA SER A 118 -5.24 5.24 7.54
C SER A 118 -4.61 5.18 8.94
N HIS A 119 -4.24 6.36 9.47
CA HIS A 119 -3.66 6.51 10.80
C HIS A 119 -4.60 5.94 11.89
N GLU A 120 -5.88 6.29 11.85
CA GLU A 120 -6.89 5.79 12.80
C GLU A 120 -7.08 4.27 12.71
N ALA A 121 -7.13 3.71 11.50
CA ALA A 121 -7.25 2.26 11.30
C ALA A 121 -6.01 1.51 11.80
N ALA A 122 -4.80 2.00 11.52
CA ALA A 122 -3.54 1.43 12.00
C ALA A 122 -3.46 1.46 13.54
N GLN A 123 -3.79 2.61 14.15
CA GLN A 123 -3.83 2.76 15.61
C GLN A 123 -4.78 1.74 16.24
N ARG A 124 -6.01 1.62 15.72
CA ARG A 124 -7.00 0.65 16.22
C ARG A 124 -6.58 -0.80 16.04
N ALA A 125 -5.93 -1.15 14.92
CA ALA A 125 -5.39 -2.49 14.69
C ALA A 125 -4.35 -2.84 15.78
N GLY A 126 -3.44 -1.90 16.05
CA GLY A 126 -2.43 -1.97 17.12
C GLY A 126 -3.02 -2.16 18.51
N ASP A 127 -4.03 -1.35 18.85
CA ASP A 127 -4.72 -1.41 20.13
C ASP A 127 -5.44 -2.75 20.35
N LEU A 128 -5.88 -3.39 19.27
CA LEU A 128 -6.51 -4.72 19.29
C LEU A 128 -5.51 -5.88 19.10
N GLY A 129 -4.21 -5.61 19.08
CA GLY A 129 -3.16 -6.62 19.17
C GLY A 129 -2.46 -7.02 17.88
N GLU A 130 -2.85 -6.46 16.72
CA GLU A 130 -2.08 -6.62 15.49
C GLU A 130 -0.96 -5.59 15.48
N ARG A 131 0.30 -6.02 15.62
CA ARG A 131 1.44 -5.10 15.83
C ARG A 131 2.50 -5.15 14.74
N GLU A 132 2.40 -6.10 13.81
CA GLU A 132 3.41 -6.29 12.77
C GLU A 132 3.11 -5.33 11.61
N THR A 133 1.94 -5.46 10.98
CA THR A 133 1.60 -4.67 9.80
C THR A 133 1.09 -3.27 10.14
N SER A 134 0.37 -3.12 11.26
CA SER A 134 -0.20 -1.86 11.71
C SER A 134 0.88 -0.83 12.01
N ALA A 135 1.93 -1.21 12.74
CA ALA A 135 3.06 -0.34 13.05
C ALA A 135 3.80 0.11 11.78
N TYR A 136 3.84 -0.74 10.75
CA TYR A 136 4.45 -0.40 9.46
C TYR A 136 3.60 0.64 8.73
N TRP A 137 2.28 0.40 8.58
CA TRP A 137 1.39 1.39 7.97
C TRP A 137 1.41 2.73 8.72
N HIS A 138 1.49 2.69 10.05
CA HIS A 138 1.63 3.88 10.89
C HIS A 138 2.95 4.61 10.64
N GLY A 139 4.06 3.88 10.51
CA GLY A 139 5.37 4.43 10.14
C GLY A 139 5.36 5.09 8.77
N ILE A 140 4.71 4.48 7.77
CA ILE A 140 4.51 5.10 6.45
C ILE A 140 3.63 6.35 6.58
N ALA A 141 2.53 6.32 7.35
CA ALA A 141 1.68 7.49 7.56
C ALA A 141 2.48 8.69 8.09
N HIS A 142 3.28 8.50 9.13
CA HIS A 142 4.12 9.58 9.67
C HIS A 142 5.29 9.97 8.77
N ARG A 143 5.88 9.05 7.99
CA ARG A 143 6.91 9.44 7.00
C ARG A 143 6.36 10.36 5.92
N ARG A 144 5.04 10.29 5.67
CA ARG A 144 4.34 11.17 4.74
C ARG A 144 3.86 12.48 5.36
N GLU A 145 4.14 12.68 6.64
CA GLU A 145 4.21 14.00 7.24
C GLU A 145 5.65 14.53 7.05
N PRO A 146 5.84 15.85 7.02
CA PRO A 146 7.18 16.45 7.13
C PRO A 146 7.76 16.33 8.56
N ASP A 147 7.62 15.16 9.21
CA ASP A 147 8.11 14.85 10.57
C ASP A 147 8.87 13.51 10.61
N PRO A 148 10.19 13.52 10.34
CA PRO A 148 11.01 12.30 10.36
C PRO A 148 11.14 11.69 11.77
N GLY A 149 10.89 12.45 12.84
CA GLY A 149 10.99 11.98 14.21
C GLY A 149 9.89 10.98 14.56
N ASN A 150 8.65 11.30 14.18
CA ASN A 150 7.50 10.41 14.36
C ASN A 150 7.62 9.14 13.51
N ALA A 151 8.03 9.28 12.26
CA ALA A 151 8.30 8.13 11.40
C ALA A 151 9.33 7.19 12.05
N SER A 152 10.45 7.74 12.52
CA SER A 152 11.51 6.97 13.19
C SER A 152 11.02 6.25 14.44
N TYR A 153 10.12 6.87 15.21
CA TYR A 153 9.50 6.22 16.37
C TYR A 153 8.72 4.96 15.98
N TRP A 154 7.89 5.02 14.95
CA TRP A 154 7.09 3.88 14.51
C TRP A 154 7.91 2.79 13.85
N PHE A 155 8.90 3.15 13.03
CA PHE A 155 9.79 2.14 12.43
C PHE A 155 10.68 1.44 13.47
N ARG A 156 10.97 2.06 14.63
CA ARG A 156 11.55 1.32 15.77
C ARG A 156 10.60 0.28 16.37
N ARG A 157 9.29 0.52 16.33
CA ARG A 157 8.27 -0.46 16.79
C ARG A 157 8.09 -1.61 15.80
N VAL A 158 8.24 -1.34 14.50
CA VAL A 158 8.29 -2.38 13.46
C VAL A 158 9.45 -3.34 13.73
N GLY A 159 10.64 -2.82 14.09
CA GLY A 159 11.79 -3.64 14.42
C GLY A 159 12.24 -4.47 13.21
N ARG A 160 12.46 -5.78 13.41
CA ARG A 160 12.79 -6.70 12.30
C ARG A 160 11.49 -7.13 11.63
N HIS A 161 11.39 -6.93 10.32
CA HIS A 161 10.20 -7.28 9.56
C HIS A 161 10.53 -8.25 8.40
N PRO A 162 9.73 -9.32 8.16
CA PRO A 162 9.98 -10.29 7.08
C PRO A 162 10.06 -9.65 5.69
N LEU A 163 9.38 -8.53 5.49
CA LEU A 163 9.33 -7.79 4.23
C LEU A 163 10.67 -7.16 3.82
N PHE A 164 11.60 -6.90 4.76
CA PHE A 164 12.81 -6.14 4.47
C PHE A 164 13.75 -6.81 3.46
N GLY A 165 13.84 -8.13 3.46
CA GLY A 165 14.63 -8.86 2.45
C GLY A 165 14.01 -8.77 1.06
N ARG A 166 12.67 -8.89 0.99
CA ARG A 166 11.92 -8.73 -0.26
C ARG A 166 12.07 -7.30 -0.81
N LEU A 167 11.87 -6.28 0.03
CA LEU A 167 12.03 -4.87 -0.34
C LEU A 167 13.42 -4.57 -0.86
N ALA A 168 14.46 -5.07 -0.19
CA ALA A 168 15.83 -4.90 -0.67
C ALA A 168 16.02 -5.51 -2.07
N SER A 169 15.52 -6.73 -2.28
CA SER A 169 15.62 -7.40 -3.58
C SER A 169 14.91 -6.64 -4.69
N VAL A 170 13.69 -6.13 -4.45
CA VAL A 170 12.94 -5.41 -5.48
C VAL A 170 13.41 -3.96 -5.68
N ALA A 171 14.02 -3.34 -4.67
CA ALA A 171 14.56 -1.98 -4.75
C ALA A 171 15.97 -1.93 -5.35
N ALA A 172 16.76 -3.01 -5.23
CA ALA A 172 18.15 -3.04 -5.66
C ALA A 172 18.37 -2.56 -7.11
N PRO A 173 17.62 -3.02 -8.13
CA PRO A 173 17.83 -2.57 -9.50
C PRO A 173 17.63 -1.06 -9.69
N LEU A 174 16.65 -0.48 -8.98
CA LEU A 174 16.37 0.97 -9.02
C LEU A 174 17.47 1.78 -8.34
N LEU A 175 17.95 1.28 -7.19
CA LEU A 175 19.00 1.91 -6.40
C LEU A 175 20.34 1.85 -7.12
N GLU A 176 20.72 0.68 -7.65
CA GLU A 176 21.98 0.46 -8.36
C GLU A 176 22.06 1.25 -9.68
N ALA A 177 20.94 1.34 -10.41
CA ALA A 177 20.85 2.17 -11.61
C ALA A 177 21.00 3.67 -11.31
N HIS A 178 20.67 4.10 -10.10
CA HIS A 178 20.76 5.50 -9.69
C HIS A 178 22.13 5.83 -9.06
N ASP A 179 22.54 5.10 -8.02
CA ASP A 179 23.78 5.29 -7.26
C ASP A 179 24.10 4.09 -6.36
N ALA A 180 25.24 3.42 -6.60
CA ALA A 180 25.70 2.29 -5.80
C ALA A 180 25.97 2.63 -4.32
N ALA A 181 26.42 3.85 -4.01
CA ALA A 181 26.61 4.30 -2.64
C ALA A 181 25.27 4.49 -1.92
N LEU A 182 24.26 4.99 -2.65
CA LEU A 182 22.89 5.08 -2.14
C LEU A 182 22.30 3.68 -1.88
N ALA A 183 22.53 2.73 -2.79
CA ALA A 183 22.15 1.34 -2.61
C ALA A 183 22.76 0.75 -1.33
N ALA A 184 24.08 0.89 -1.14
CA ALA A 184 24.76 0.39 0.06
C ALA A 184 24.21 0.99 1.37
N ARG A 185 23.68 2.21 1.33
CA ARG A 185 23.05 2.89 2.48
C ARG A 185 21.61 2.44 2.73
N LEU A 186 20.80 2.26 1.70
CA LEU A 186 19.37 1.92 1.84
C LEU A 186 19.12 0.43 2.03
N ILE A 187 20.01 -0.42 1.51
CA ILE A 187 19.88 -1.87 1.57
C ILE A 187 21.17 -2.54 2.09
N PRO A 188 21.71 -2.13 3.25
CA PRO A 188 22.96 -2.67 3.77
C PRO A 188 22.88 -4.19 3.93
N GLY A 189 23.81 -4.91 3.28
CA GLY A 189 23.82 -6.37 3.29
C GLY A 189 22.59 -7.04 2.66
N GLY A 190 21.87 -6.34 1.78
CA GLY A 190 20.65 -6.84 1.15
C GLY A 190 19.41 -6.81 2.06
N VAL A 191 19.39 -5.92 3.06
CA VAL A 191 18.26 -5.73 3.98
C VAL A 191 17.81 -4.27 3.94
N TRP A 192 16.52 -4.04 3.73
CA TRP A 192 15.93 -2.69 3.72
C TRP A 192 16.13 -1.96 5.05
N ASP A 193 16.67 -0.74 5.00
CA ASP A 193 16.80 0.15 6.14
C ASP A 193 15.74 1.27 6.09
N PRO A 194 14.68 1.21 6.92
CA PRO A 194 13.66 2.24 6.93
C PRO A 194 14.19 3.59 7.43
N SER A 195 15.23 3.63 8.27
CA SER A 195 15.81 4.87 8.77
C SER A 195 16.53 5.61 7.64
N ALA A 196 17.35 4.88 6.88
CA ALA A 196 18.00 5.43 5.69
C ALA A 196 17.00 5.95 4.64
N PHE A 197 15.84 5.29 4.54
CA PHE A 197 14.78 5.73 3.63
C PHE A 197 14.00 6.94 4.15
N ILE A 198 13.75 7.05 5.47
CA ILE A 198 13.22 8.29 6.08
C ILE A 198 14.15 9.48 5.76
N ASP A 199 15.45 9.31 5.94
CA ASP A 199 16.45 10.34 5.65
C ASP A 199 16.45 10.72 4.15
N LEU A 200 16.28 9.74 3.26
CA LEU A 200 16.17 9.99 1.83
C LEU A 200 14.96 10.87 1.51
N CYS A 201 13.79 10.53 2.07
CA CYS A 201 12.55 11.29 1.84
C CYS A 201 12.69 12.72 2.38
N ALA A 202 13.15 12.87 3.63
CA ALA A 202 13.31 14.17 4.29
C ALA A 202 14.37 15.07 3.63
N GLY A 203 15.44 14.46 3.11
CA GLY A 203 16.53 15.19 2.44
C GLY A 203 16.30 15.47 0.95
N SER A 204 15.25 14.90 0.34
CA SER A 204 14.97 15.10 -1.07
C SER A 204 14.41 16.49 -1.36
N ARG A 205 14.94 17.16 -2.40
CA ARG A 205 14.41 18.45 -2.86
C ARG A 205 13.27 18.22 -3.83
N SER A 206 12.22 19.02 -3.75
CA SER A 206 11.11 18.98 -4.71
C SER A 206 11.60 19.17 -6.15
N GLY A 207 11.11 18.34 -7.06
CA GLY A 207 11.51 18.25 -8.47
C GLY A 207 12.83 17.50 -8.74
N SER A 208 13.54 17.05 -7.71
CA SER A 208 14.84 16.38 -7.90
C SER A 208 14.72 14.94 -8.41
N ALA A 209 15.80 14.42 -9.02
CA ALA A 209 15.88 13.01 -9.37
C ALA A 209 15.76 12.10 -8.14
N LEU A 210 16.26 12.57 -7.00
CA LEU A 210 16.21 11.85 -5.74
C LEU A 210 14.78 11.76 -5.18
N GLU A 211 13.99 12.83 -5.29
CA GLU A 211 12.57 12.79 -4.95
C GLU A 211 11.82 11.80 -5.83
N ARG A 212 12.06 11.80 -7.16
CA ARG A 212 11.43 10.84 -8.07
C ARG A 212 11.77 9.40 -7.70
N LEU A 213 13.04 9.11 -7.41
CA LEU A 213 13.45 7.79 -6.92
C LEU A 213 12.75 7.44 -5.60
N ALA A 214 12.72 8.35 -4.62
CA ALA A 214 12.08 8.11 -3.34
C ALA A 214 10.58 7.84 -3.48
N VAL A 215 9.89 8.54 -4.38
CA VAL A 215 8.48 8.30 -4.70
C VAL A 215 8.29 6.91 -5.30
N THR A 216 9.12 6.49 -6.25
CA THR A 216 9.08 5.14 -6.82
C THR A 216 9.34 4.06 -5.77
N LEU A 217 10.31 4.27 -4.88
CA LEU A 217 10.62 3.35 -3.78
C LEU A 217 9.47 3.28 -2.76
N GLN A 218 8.83 4.41 -2.44
CA GLN A 218 7.66 4.43 -1.56
C GLN A 218 6.50 3.65 -2.18
N ARG A 219 6.24 3.84 -3.48
CA ARG A 219 5.22 3.09 -4.21
C ARG A 219 5.48 1.59 -4.15
N LEU A 220 6.73 1.18 -4.39
CA LEU A 220 7.17 -0.21 -4.29
C LEU A 220 6.96 -0.75 -2.86
N GLU A 221 7.34 0.01 -1.85
CA GLU A 221 7.17 -0.38 -0.44
C GLU A 221 5.71 -0.58 -0.07
N MET A 222 4.84 0.36 -0.46
CA MET A 222 3.39 0.24 -0.24
C MET A 222 2.78 -0.95 -0.98
N LYS A 223 3.27 -1.26 -2.19
CA LYS A 223 2.82 -2.40 -2.99
C LYS A 223 3.16 -3.72 -2.29
N GLU A 224 4.41 -3.88 -1.86
CA GLU A 224 4.85 -5.10 -1.18
C GLU A 224 4.21 -5.23 0.22
N LEU A 225 4.00 -4.13 0.94
CA LEU A 225 3.33 -4.15 2.24
C LEU A 225 1.84 -4.49 2.11
N LEU A 226 1.13 -3.94 1.11
CA LEU A 226 -0.29 -4.27 0.90
C LEU A 226 -0.47 -5.75 0.52
N GLN A 227 0.44 -6.32 -0.27
CA GLN A 227 0.50 -7.77 -0.51
C GLN A 227 0.69 -8.53 0.80
N ALA A 228 1.67 -8.14 1.62
CA ALA A 228 1.96 -8.80 2.89
C ALA A 228 0.79 -8.69 3.90
N THR A 229 0.07 -7.57 3.90
CA THR A 229 -1.13 -7.37 4.72
C THR A 229 -2.31 -8.23 4.25
N ALA A 230 -2.51 -8.37 2.93
CA ALA A 230 -3.64 -9.12 2.38
C ALA A 230 -3.42 -10.64 2.40
N SER A 231 -2.18 -11.12 2.15
CA SER A 231 -1.89 -12.55 1.97
C SER A 231 -2.39 -13.48 3.09
N PRO A 232 -2.28 -13.13 4.39
CA PRO A 232 -2.70 -14.01 5.48
C PRO A 232 -4.22 -14.10 5.69
N ILE A 233 -4.98 -13.17 5.11
CA ILE A 233 -6.44 -13.06 5.30
C ILE A 233 -7.24 -13.40 4.06
N LEU A 234 -6.58 -13.62 2.94
CA LEU A 234 -7.20 -14.13 1.72
C LEU A 234 -7.42 -15.64 1.81
N PRO A 235 -8.52 -16.17 1.24
CA PRO A 235 -8.81 -17.61 1.19
C PRO A 235 -7.77 -18.44 0.42
#